data_AF-A0A1F5YRH0-F1
#
_entry.id   AF-A0A1F5YRH0-F1
#
_cell.length_a   1.000
_cell.length_b   1.000
_cell.length_c   1.000
_cell.angle_alpha   90.00
_cell.angle_beta   90.00
_cell.angle_gamma   90.00
#
_symmetry.space_group_name_H-M   'P 1'
#
loop_
_entity.id
_entity.type
_entity.pdbx_description
1 polymer ?
#
loop_
_entity_poly.entity_id
_entity_poly.type
_entity_poly.pdbx_seq_one_letter_code
_entity_poly.pdbx_strand_id
1 'polypeptide(L)'
;MPVFLTLLQMAGSALSFVTGPAGAITSVYTRKFADGFRVPILVTIQNREIESRYRATALSAIALSGNILISLSGPLIGMSMERYQPSSTMGYFFFIGLLVVLPAAWILRSRTASHTGVVTEN
;
A
#
# COMPACT_ATOMS: atom_id res chain seq x y z
N MET A 1 -1.42 2.85 -8.32
CA MET A 1 -2.48 2.96 -7.31
C MET A 1 -2.91 4.41 -7.27
N PRO A 2 -4.22 4.74 -7.25
CA PRO A 2 -4.68 6.11 -7.16
C PRO A 2 -4.08 6.79 -5.91
N VAL A 3 -3.51 7.97 -6.09
CA VAL A 3 -2.88 8.76 -5.01
C VAL A 3 -3.88 9.01 -3.88
N PHE A 4 -5.16 9.23 -4.19
CA PHE A 4 -6.20 9.44 -3.18
C PHE A 4 -6.42 8.24 -2.25
N LEU A 5 -6.35 6.99 -2.74
CA LEU A 5 -6.49 5.80 -1.88
C LEU A 5 -5.30 5.66 -0.94
N THR A 6 -4.12 6.06 -1.39
CA THR A 6 -2.91 6.13 -0.57
C THR A 6 -3.08 7.15 0.54
N LEU A 7 -3.54 8.35 0.21
CA LEU A 7 -3.80 9.43 1.17
C LEU A 7 -4.90 9.06 2.17
N LEU A 8 -5.94 8.35 1.74
CA LEU A 8 -7.02 7.89 2.61
C LEU A 8 -6.53 6.82 3.61
N GLN A 9 -5.74 5.86 3.13
CA GLN A 9 -5.13 4.85 3.99
C GLN A 9 -4.13 5.50 4.97
N MET A 10 -3.42 6.53 4.51
CA MET A 10 -2.55 7.35 5.35
C MET A 10 -3.32 8.11 6.44
N ALA A 11 -4.43 8.76 6.10
CA ALA A 11 -5.26 9.47 7.08
C ALA A 11 -5.77 8.52 8.18
N GLY A 12 -6.13 7.29 7.81
CA GLY A 12 -6.48 6.23 8.75
C GLY A 12 -5.38 5.93 9.76
N SER A 13 -4.15 5.71 9.30
CA SER A 13 -2.99 5.45 10.16
C SER A 13 -2.60 6.65 11.03
N ALA A 14 -2.72 7.88 10.50
CA ALA A 14 -2.49 9.10 11.27
C ALA A 14 -3.53 9.28 12.39
N LEU A 15 -4.79 8.91 12.15
CA LEU A 15 -5.82 8.93 13.19
C LEU A 15 -5.48 7.98 14.35
N SER A 16 -4.95 6.78 14.07
CA SER A 16 -4.46 5.85 15.10
C SER A 16 -3.37 6.45 16.00
N PHE A 17 -2.49 7.28 15.42
CA PHE A 17 -1.46 7.98 16.17
C PHE A 17 -2.02 9.09 17.07
N VAL A 18 -3.01 9.86 16.58
CA VAL A 18 -3.54 11.04 17.29
C VAL A 18 -4.58 10.67 18.35
N THR A 19 -5.47 9.72 18.07
CA THR A 19 -6.63 9.40 18.93
C THR A 19 -6.53 8.04 19.61
N GLY A 20 -5.39 7.36 19.48
CA GLY A 20 -5.10 6.10 20.17
C GLY A 20 -6.06 4.98 19.78
N PRO A 21 -6.76 4.30 20.72
CA PRO A 21 -7.60 3.14 20.42
C PRO A 21 -8.72 3.41 19.41
N ALA A 22 -9.38 4.57 19.50
CA ALA A 22 -10.46 4.94 18.58
C ALA A 22 -9.92 5.13 17.15
N GLY A 23 -8.76 5.77 17.03
CA GLY A 23 -8.06 5.95 15.76
C GLY A 23 -7.57 4.63 15.16
N ALA A 24 -7.14 3.68 16.00
CA ALA A 24 -6.76 2.35 15.56
C ALA A 24 -7.94 1.63 14.88
N ILE A 25 -9.15 1.72 15.46
CA ILE A 25 -10.37 1.18 14.87
C ILE A 25 -10.66 1.86 13.52
N THR A 26 -10.68 3.20 13.49
CA THR A 26 -10.92 3.95 12.24
C THR A 26 -9.87 3.63 11.16
N SER A 27 -8.62 3.39 11.55
CA SER A 27 -7.53 2.98 10.65
C SER A 27 -7.79 1.62 9.98
N VAL A 28 -8.41 0.68 10.71
CA VAL A 28 -8.76 -0.64 10.18
C VAL A 28 -9.89 -0.51 9.15
N TYR A 29 -10.91 0.30 9.43
CA TYR A 29 -12.02 0.50 8.50
C TYR A 29 -11.59 1.24 7.23
N THR A 30 -10.79 2.30 7.36
CA THR A 30 -10.23 3.03 6.21
C THR A 30 -9.31 2.14 5.38
N ARG A 31 -8.50 1.27 6.00
CA ARG A 31 -7.73 0.24 5.29
C ARG A 31 -8.61 -0.75 4.54
N LYS A 32 -9.63 -1.33 5.18
CA LYS A 32 -10.55 -2.27 4.54
C LYS A 32 -11.27 -1.65 3.34
N PHE A 33 -11.70 -0.40 3.49
CA PHE A 33 -12.29 0.36 2.39
C PHE A 33 -11.29 0.53 1.24
N ALA A 34 -10.06 0.98 1.52
CA ALA A 34 -9.02 1.14 0.50
C ALA A 34 -8.67 -0.19 -0.19
N ASP A 35 -8.59 -1.29 0.56
CA ASP A 35 -8.33 -2.63 0.02
C ASP A 35 -9.43 -3.07 -0.96
N GLY A 36 -10.70 -2.73 -0.69
CA GLY A 36 -11.83 -2.98 -1.59
C GLY A 36 -11.68 -2.36 -2.99
N PHE A 37 -11.06 -1.18 -3.09
CA PHE A 37 -10.75 -0.55 -4.38
C PHE A 37 -9.41 -0.98 -4.95
N ARG A 38 -8.44 -1.32 -4.10
CA ARG A 38 -7.08 -1.70 -4.51
C ARG A 38 -7.06 -3.01 -5.28
N VAL A 39 -7.82 -4.01 -4.83
CA VAL A 39 -7.87 -5.34 -5.46
C VAL A 39 -8.28 -5.27 -6.95
N PRO A 40 -9.42 -4.68 -7.34
CA PRO A 40 -9.83 -4.64 -8.75
C PRO A 40 -8.85 -3.83 -9.62
N ILE A 41 -8.25 -2.78 -9.09
CA ILE A 41 -7.24 -1.97 -9.82
C ILE A 41 -5.98 -2.79 -10.08
N LEU A 42 -5.48 -3.52 -9.07
CA LEU A 42 -4.31 -4.38 -9.22
C LEU A 42 -4.56 -5.49 -10.23
N VAL A 43 -5.72 -6.15 -10.17
CA VAL A 43 -6.12 -7.18 -11.15
C VAL A 43 -6.16 -6.60 -12.57
N THR A 44 -6.69 -5.39 -12.74
CA THR A 44 -6.72 -4.72 -14.05
C THR A 44 -5.32 -4.44 -14.59
N ILE A 45 -4.41 -3.91 -13.76
CA ILE A 45 -3.02 -3.64 -14.15
C ILE A 45 -2.29 -4.94 -14.49
N GLN A 46 -2.43 -5.97 -13.66
CA GLN A 46 -1.83 -7.29 -13.89
C GLN A 46 -2.31 -7.92 -15.20
N ASN A 47 -3.60 -7.78 -15.52
CA ASN A 47 -4.15 -8.29 -16.77
C ASN A 47 -3.62 -7.55 -18.01
N ARG A 48 -3.22 -6.28 -17.88
CA ARG A 48 -2.65 -5.49 -18.97
C ARG A 48 -1.15 -5.71 -19.15
N GLU A 49 -0.41 -5.82 -18.05
CA GLU A 49 1.06 -5.83 -18.04
C GLU A 49 1.67 -7.24 -18.07
N ILE A 50 0.92 -8.28 -17.67
CA ILE A 50 1.42 -9.65 -17.58
C ILE A 50 0.73 -10.54 -18.62
N GLU A 51 1.54 -11.16 -19.48
CA GLU A 51 1.09 -12.18 -20.42
C GLU A 51 0.32 -13.30 -19.70
N SER A 52 -0.79 -13.73 -20.29
CA SER A 52 -1.71 -14.69 -19.65
C SER A 52 -1.03 -15.98 -19.19
N ARG A 53 0.00 -16.43 -19.92
CA ARG A 53 0.77 -17.65 -19.66
C ARG A 53 1.56 -17.59 -18.34
N TYR A 54 1.99 -16.40 -17.93
CA TYR A 54 2.82 -16.21 -16.73
C TYR A 54 2.06 -15.60 -15.55
N ARG A 55 0.76 -15.29 -15.70
CA ARG A 55 -0.02 -14.60 -14.64
C ARG A 55 -0.04 -15.36 -13.32
N ALA A 56 -0.28 -16.68 -13.34
CA ALA A 56 -0.34 -17.47 -12.11
C ALA A 56 1.00 -17.41 -11.36
N THR A 57 2.11 -17.60 -12.08
CA THR A 57 3.46 -17.55 -11.50
C THR A 57 3.81 -16.15 -10.96
N ALA A 58 3.49 -15.10 -11.72
CA ALA A 58 3.72 -13.72 -11.30
C ALA A 58 2.89 -13.35 -10.06
N LEU A 59 1.63 -13.80 -9.98
CA LEU A 59 0.78 -13.62 -8.80
C LEU A 59 1.34 -14.34 -7.58
N SER A 60 1.80 -15.58 -7.74
CA SER A 60 2.45 -16.33 -6.67
C SER A 60 3.73 -15.65 -6.20
N ALA A 61 4.55 -15.12 -7.10
CA ALA A 61 5.77 -14.39 -6.74
C ALA A 61 5.46 -13.09 -5.98
N ILE A 62 4.45 -12.32 -6.42
CA ILE A 62 3.98 -11.11 -5.72
C ILE A 62 3.47 -11.49 -4.33
N ALA A 63 2.64 -12.52 -4.20
CA ALA A 63 2.12 -12.98 -2.92
C ALA A 63 3.24 -13.45 -1.97
N LEU A 64 4.20 -14.23 -2.49
CA LEU A 64 5.36 -14.71 -1.74
C LEU A 64 6.20 -13.53 -1.22
N SER A 65 6.50 -12.55 -2.08
CA SER A 65 7.25 -11.36 -1.68
C SER A 65 6.54 -10.56 -0.59
N GLY A 66 5.20 -10.44 -0.66
CA GLY A 66 4.39 -9.82 0.39
C GLY A 66 4.48 -10.57 1.72
N ASN A 67 4.37 -11.90 1.69
CA ASN A 67 4.47 -12.72 2.89
C ASN A 67 5.86 -12.67 3.53
N ILE A 68 6.94 -12.64 2.74
CA ILE A 68 8.31 -12.48 3.25
C ILE A 68 8.44 -11.13 3.96
N LEU A 69 7.95 -10.05 3.36
CA LEU A 69 7.99 -8.72 3.97
C LEU A 69 7.20 -8.65 5.28
N ILE A 70 6.01 -9.26 5.33
CA ILE A 70 5.19 -9.32 6.56
C ILE A 70 5.92 -10.13 7.63
N SER A 71 6.51 -11.27 7.27
CA SER A 71 7.28 -12.13 8.18
C SER A 71 8.48 -11.39 8.78
N LEU A 72 9.20 -10.60 7.99
CA LEU A 72 10.30 -9.76 8.47
C LEU A 72 9.83 -8.59 9.34
N SER A 73 8.67 -8.00 8.99
CA SER A 73 8.13 -6.83 9.69
C SER A 73 7.56 -7.19 11.07
N GLY A 74 7.01 -8.40 11.25
CA GLY A 74 6.40 -8.83 12.51
C GLY A 74 7.33 -8.71 13.73
N PRO A 75 8.53 -9.33 13.72
CA PRO A 75 9.50 -9.19 14.80
C PRO A 75 9.96 -7.75 15.02
N LEU A 76 10.14 -6.97 13.96
CA LEU A 76 10.54 -5.55 14.07
C LEU A 76 9.46 -4.70 14.76
N ILE A 77 8.19 -4.94 14.44
CA ILE A 77 7.06 -4.31 15.13
C ILE A 77 7.03 -4.74 16.60
N GLY A 78 7.17 -6.04 16.88
CA GLY A 78 7.18 -6.58 18.24
C GLY A 78 8.25 -5.94 19.11
N MET A 79 9.51 -5.94 18.66
CA MET A 79 10.61 -5.29 19.37
C MET A 79 10.40 -3.78 19.55
N SER A 80 9.75 -3.12 18.60
CA SER A 80 9.45 -1.68 18.70
C SER A 80 8.34 -1.42 19.72
N MET A 81 7.31 -2.27 19.79
CA MET A 81 6.23 -2.15 20.78
C MET A 81 6.69 -2.48 22.20
N GLU A 82 7.70 -3.32 22.38
CA GLU A 82 8.31 -3.58 23.69
C GLU A 82 9.17 -2.40 24.17
N ARG A 83 9.82 -1.67 23.25
CA ARG A 83 10.71 -0.54 23.59
C ARG A 83 10.01 0.82 23.61
N TYR A 84 8.94 0.99 22.85
CA TYR A 84 8.22 2.25 22.67
C TYR A 84 6.73 2.07 22.90
N GLN A 85 6.02 3.17 23.20
CA GLN A 85 4.56 3.12 23.29
C GLN A 85 3.93 2.64 21.96
N PRO A 86 2.85 1.83 22.01
CA PRO A 86 2.17 1.31 20.82
C PRO A 86 1.78 2.39 19.80
N SER A 87 1.37 3.56 20.28
CA SER A 87 1.05 4.74 19.46
C SER A 87 2.26 5.22 18.67
N SER A 88 3.42 5.37 19.33
CA SER A 88 4.68 5.80 18.70
C SER A 88 5.15 4.80 17.65
N THR A 89 5.05 3.50 17.94
CA THR A 89 5.40 2.44 16.98
C THR A 89 4.53 2.52 15.73
N MET A 90 3.22 2.65 15.88
CA MET A 90 2.30 2.84 14.73
C MET A 90 2.64 4.11 13.94
N GLY A 91 3.02 5.19 14.61
CA GLY A 91 3.49 6.43 13.98
C GLY A 91 4.75 6.23 13.13
N TYR A 92 5.77 5.51 13.64
CA TYR A 92 6.97 5.22 12.87
C TYR A 92 6.68 4.39 11.61
N PHE A 93 5.87 3.34 11.74
CA PHE A 93 5.49 2.53 10.58
C PHE A 93 4.61 3.29 9.57
N PHE A 94 3.81 4.26 10.04
CA PHE A 94 3.12 5.19 9.16
C PHE A 94 4.09 6.03 8.32
N PHE A 95 5.11 6.64 8.93
CA PHE A 95 6.12 7.43 8.20
C PHE A 95 6.95 6.57 7.24
N ILE A 96 7.33 5.35 7.63
CA ILE A 96 8.02 4.40 6.75
C ILE A 96 7.14 4.07 5.54
N GLY A 97 5.85 3.78 5.77
CA GLY A 97 4.90 3.54 4.69
C GLY A 97 4.76 4.76 3.77
N LEU A 98 4.74 5.96 4.32
CA LEU A 98 4.65 7.22 3.57
C LEU A 98 5.86 7.41 2.65
N LEU A 99 7.07 7.16 3.17
CA LEU A 99 8.32 7.25 2.40
C LEU A 99 8.40 6.23 1.26
N VAL A 100 7.78 5.06 1.40
CA VAL A 100 7.79 4.03 0.35
C VAL A 100 6.69 4.26 -0.68
N VAL A 101 5.48 4.60 -0.23
CA VAL A 101 4.31 4.63 -1.12
C VAL A 101 4.24 5.93 -1.94
N LEU A 102 4.67 7.07 -1.42
CA LEU A 102 4.66 8.33 -2.19
C LEU A 102 5.54 8.27 -3.45
N PRO A 103 6.82 7.84 -3.38
CA PRO A 103 7.64 7.67 -4.59
C PRO A 103 7.05 6.62 -5.54
N ALA A 104 6.53 5.50 -5.01
CA ALA A 104 5.92 4.46 -5.84
C ALA A 104 4.68 4.97 -6.58
N ALA A 105 3.84 5.78 -5.92
CA ALA A 105 2.67 6.40 -6.54
C ALA A 105 3.06 7.42 -7.61
N TRP A 106 4.13 8.20 -7.38
CA TRP A 106 4.68 9.13 -8.38
C TRP A 106 5.18 8.40 -9.62
N ILE A 107 5.97 7.34 -9.44
CA ILE A 107 6.49 6.52 -10.54
C ILE A 107 5.33 5.90 -11.33
N LEU A 108 4.33 5.34 -10.67
CA LEU A 108 3.17 4.77 -11.36
C LEU A 108 2.37 5.82 -12.14
N ARG A 109 2.20 7.02 -11.58
CA ARG A 109 1.53 8.13 -12.27
C ARG A 109 2.30 8.53 -13.53
N SER A 110 3.62 8.67 -13.43
CA SER A 110 4.47 9.05 -14.57
C SER A 110 4.41 8.03 -15.72
N ARG A 111 4.41 6.73 -15.41
CA ARG A 111 4.29 5.65 -16.41
C ARG A 111 2.89 5.54 -17.01
N THR A 112 1.86 5.89 -16.25
CA THR A 112 0.48 5.89 -16.76
C THR A 112 0.28 7.04 -17.76
N ALA A 113 0.86 8.22 -17.48
CA ALA A 113 0.78 9.39 -18.37
C ALA A 113 1.48 9.17 -19.72
N SER A 114 2.60 8.44 -19.73
CA SER A 114 3.33 8.12 -20.97
C SER A 114 2.57 7.16 -21.91
N HIS A 115 1.72 6.27 -21.38
CA HIS A 115 0.92 5.35 -22.21
C HIS A 115 -0.30 6.03 -22.87
N THR A 116 -0.79 7.14 -22.32
CA THR A 116 -1.91 7.90 -22.90
C THR A 116 -1.48 8.97 -23.91
N GLY A 117 -0.20 9.32 -23.97
CA GLY A 117 0.34 10.33 -24.88
C GLY A 117 0.57 9.86 -26.32
N VAL A 118 0.35 8.58 -26.63
CA VAL A 118 0.55 8.01 -27.98
C VAL A 118 -0.72 8.02 -28.83
N VAL A 119 -1.86 8.49 -28.28
CA VAL A 119 -3.17 8.42 -28.97
C VAL A 119 -3.61 9.77 -29.58
N THR A 120 -2.77 10.80 -29.55
CA THR A 120 -3.08 12.13 -30.11
C THR A 120 -2.15 12.55 -31.25
N GLU A 121 -1.76 11.62 -32.12
CA GLU A 121 -1.28 11.95 -33.46
C GLU A 121 -2.00 11.05 -34.47
N ASN A 122 -3.15 11.55 -34.96
CA ASN A 122 -3.73 11.27 -36.28
C ASN A 122 -4.79 12.32 -36.57
#